data_AF-X0VET7-F1
#
_entry.id   AF-X0VET7-F1
#
_cell.length_a   1.000
_cell.length_b   1.000
_cell.length_c   1.000
_cell.angle_alpha   90.00
_cell.angle_beta   90.00
_cell.angle_gamma   90.00
#
_symmetry.space_group_name_H-M   'P 1'
#
loop_
_entity.id
_entity.type
_entity.pdbx_description
1 polymer ?
#
loop_
_entity_poly.entity_id
_entity_poly.type
_entity_poly.pdbx_seq_one_letter_code
_entity_poly.pdbx_strand_id
1 'polypeptide(L)'
;MAYFTEQALCDAIILYAEHLKKYVPDRFHKKVFVANNTLYINYPGLPPEAREKVLAEYGIHTKRNIICMGRMHMRKRVAHLVEALAYMKRSDIGLILVGPDPDGILNKIQGDNIYKLGPIYGEKKFDLLSAADVYCLPGAVGLSIIDAFYCGLPLVTEDGDESAEIMYLKGDVNGFVVSRGNIVAMAQKLQLLLDNDELRRQFSDAAKKEISENANIDKLCAGFKDALCYVTGQHA
;
A
#
# COMPACT_ATOMS: atom_id res chain seq x y z
N MET A 1 24.20 -3.91 -16.46
CA MET A 1 24.61 -4.39 -17.80
C MET A 1 23.46 -5.06 -18.53
N ALA A 2 22.84 -6.14 -18.01
CA ALA A 2 21.71 -6.83 -18.68
C ALA A 2 20.54 -5.91 -19.07
N TYR A 3 19.99 -5.14 -18.11
CA TYR A 3 18.89 -4.21 -18.38
C TYR A 3 19.18 -3.16 -19.45
N PHE A 4 20.43 -2.69 -19.58
CA PHE A 4 20.77 -1.70 -20.59
C PHE A 4 20.77 -2.29 -22.00
N THR A 5 21.24 -3.53 -22.13
CA THR A 5 21.18 -4.27 -23.39
C THR A 5 19.73 -4.56 -23.77
N GLU A 6 18.90 -5.00 -22.84
CA GLU A 6 17.46 -5.19 -23.06
C GLU A 6 16.77 -3.89 -23.48
N GLN A 7 17.03 -2.78 -22.76
CA GLN A 7 16.53 -1.45 -23.10
C GLN A 7 17.02 -0.97 -24.47
N ALA A 8 18.22 -1.36 -24.90
CA ALA A 8 18.73 -1.01 -26.23
C ALA A 8 18.04 -1.81 -27.34
N LEU A 9 17.82 -3.11 -27.12
CA LEU A 9 17.32 -4.05 -28.13
C LEU A 9 15.79 -4.03 -28.30
N CYS A 10 15.02 -3.67 -27.27
CA CYS A 10 13.56 -3.62 -27.37
C CYS A 10 13.06 -2.47 -28.27
N ASP A 11 11.92 -2.67 -28.93
CA ASP A 11 11.27 -1.62 -29.71
C ASP A 11 10.51 -0.61 -28.85
N ALA A 12 9.93 -1.07 -27.73
CA ALA A 12 9.25 -0.25 -26.74
C ALA A 12 9.54 -0.74 -25.31
N ILE A 13 9.50 0.17 -24.35
CA ILE A 13 9.71 -0.07 -22.92
C ILE A 13 8.44 0.37 -22.20
N ILE A 14 7.83 -0.54 -21.44
CA ILE A 14 6.69 -0.23 -20.59
C ILE A 14 7.16 -0.12 -19.14
N LEU A 15 6.82 0.98 -18.49
CA LEU A 15 7.08 1.22 -17.08
C LEU A 15 5.78 1.29 -16.30
N TYR A 16 5.80 0.78 -15.08
CA TYR A 16 4.63 0.73 -14.20
C TYR A 16 4.33 2.04 -13.47
N ALA A 17 5.20 3.04 -13.61
CA ALA A 17 5.03 4.37 -13.06
C ALA A 17 5.99 5.36 -13.73
N GLU A 18 5.59 6.62 -13.83
CA GLU A 18 6.38 7.70 -14.45
C GLU A 18 7.76 7.87 -13.79
N HIS A 19 7.83 7.80 -12.45
CA HIS A 19 9.08 8.01 -11.71
C HIS A 19 10.14 6.93 -11.98
N LEU A 20 9.77 5.79 -12.58
CA LEU A 20 10.70 4.73 -12.96
C LEU A 20 11.53 5.10 -14.21
N LYS A 21 11.17 6.17 -14.94
CA LYS A 21 11.97 6.69 -16.06
C LYS A 21 13.40 7.02 -15.67
N LYS A 22 13.67 7.33 -14.39
CA LYS A 22 15.02 7.54 -13.85
C LYS A 22 15.96 6.33 -14.03
N TYR A 23 15.42 5.13 -14.24
CA TYR A 23 16.18 3.90 -14.51
C TYR A 23 16.36 3.61 -16.00
N VAL A 24 15.85 4.47 -16.88
CA VAL A 24 15.99 4.36 -18.34
C VAL A 24 16.82 5.53 -18.85
N PRO A 25 17.91 5.29 -19.60
CA PRO A 25 18.68 6.36 -20.23
C PRO A 25 17.85 7.26 -21.13
N ASP A 26 18.07 8.58 -21.06
CA ASP A 26 17.27 9.60 -21.79
C ASP A 26 17.12 9.34 -23.29
N ARG A 27 18.17 8.80 -23.93
CA ARG A 27 18.14 8.44 -25.36
C ARG A 27 17.08 7.39 -25.73
N PHE A 28 16.56 6.66 -24.75
CA PHE A 28 15.50 5.66 -24.92
C PHE A 28 14.13 6.16 -24.48
N HIS A 29 13.99 7.36 -23.91
CA HIS A 29 12.69 7.88 -23.43
C HIS A 29 11.64 8.02 -24.52
N LYS A 30 12.05 8.23 -25.77
CA LYS A 30 11.12 8.28 -26.94
C LYS A 30 10.35 6.98 -27.19
N LYS A 31 10.82 5.86 -26.64
CA LYS A 31 10.19 4.54 -26.74
C LYS A 31 9.70 4.04 -25.38
N VAL A 32 9.53 4.94 -24.40
CA VAL A 32 9.02 4.62 -23.07
C VAL A 32 7.54 4.99 -22.96
N PHE A 33 6.74 4.05 -22.49
CA PHE A 33 5.31 4.19 -22.23
C PHE A 33 5.03 3.84 -20.78
N VAL A 34 4.05 4.52 -20.17
CA VAL A 34 3.71 4.30 -18.77
C VAL A 34 2.35 3.64 -18.68
N ALA A 35 2.34 2.44 -18.12
CA ALA A 35 1.15 1.69 -17.79
C ALA A 35 1.05 1.63 -16.26
N ASN A 36 0.39 2.62 -15.65
CA ASN A 36 0.31 2.73 -14.19
C ASN A 36 -0.19 1.43 -13.57
N ASN A 37 0.64 0.75 -12.76
CA ASN A 37 0.28 -0.54 -12.21
C ASN A 37 -0.95 -0.42 -11.31
N THR A 38 -1.93 -1.29 -11.52
CA THR A 38 -3.15 -1.27 -10.73
C THR A 38 -3.83 -2.63 -10.64
N LEU A 39 -4.90 -2.71 -9.85
CA LEU A 39 -5.77 -3.87 -9.69
C LEU A 39 -7.19 -3.51 -10.11
N TYR A 40 -7.90 -4.51 -10.65
CA TYR A 40 -9.35 -4.42 -10.76
C TYR A 40 -9.98 -4.80 -9.42
N ILE A 41 -10.68 -3.86 -8.81
CA ILE A 41 -11.36 -4.04 -7.52
C ILE A 41 -12.85 -3.87 -7.74
N ASN A 42 -13.61 -4.91 -7.39
CA ASN A 42 -15.06 -4.89 -7.34
C ASN A 42 -15.49 -5.23 -5.91
N TYR A 43 -15.63 -4.20 -5.07
CA TYR A 43 -16.05 -4.33 -3.68
C TYR A 43 -17.03 -3.21 -3.34
N PRO A 44 -18.25 -3.51 -2.88
CA PRO A 44 -19.30 -2.51 -2.71
C PRO A 44 -19.10 -1.58 -1.50
N GLY A 45 -18.12 -1.86 -0.64
CA GLY A 45 -17.91 -1.14 0.61
C GLY A 45 -18.48 -1.88 1.82
N LEU A 46 -17.93 -1.58 3.00
CA LEU A 46 -18.43 -2.10 4.27
C LEU A 46 -19.47 -1.14 4.86
N PRO A 47 -20.69 -1.62 5.19
CA PRO A 47 -21.64 -0.81 5.95
C PRO A 47 -21.06 -0.42 7.32
N PRO A 48 -21.20 0.83 7.79
CA PRO A 48 -20.63 1.27 9.07
C PRO A 48 -20.98 0.37 10.27
N GLU A 49 -22.22 -0.10 10.33
CA GLU A 49 -22.74 -1.00 11.36
C GLU A 49 -22.07 -2.39 11.37
N ALA A 50 -21.44 -2.79 10.26
CA ALA A 50 -20.76 -4.06 10.14
C ALA A 50 -19.33 -4.03 10.70
N ARG A 51 -18.73 -2.85 10.94
CA ARG A 51 -17.34 -2.71 11.41
C ARG A 51 -17.06 -3.54 12.65
N GLU A 52 -17.87 -3.39 13.69
CA GLU A 52 -17.66 -4.10 14.96
C GLU A 52 -17.80 -5.61 14.80
N LYS A 53 -18.75 -6.05 13.97
CA LYS A 53 -18.96 -7.47 13.66
C LYS A 53 -17.75 -8.07 12.93
N VAL A 54 -17.20 -7.37 11.94
CA VAL A 54 -16.01 -7.81 11.19
C VAL A 54 -14.81 -7.94 12.13
N LEU A 55 -14.55 -6.94 12.97
CA LEU A 55 -13.44 -7.00 13.93
C LEU A 55 -13.62 -8.17 14.93
N ALA A 56 -14.85 -8.36 15.43
CA ALA A 56 -15.17 -9.45 16.35
C ALA A 56 -14.99 -10.85 15.73
N GLU A 57 -15.25 -11.05 14.42
CA GLU A 57 -15.00 -12.33 13.71
C GLU A 57 -13.54 -12.78 13.82
N TYR A 58 -12.61 -11.83 13.94
CA TYR A 58 -11.17 -12.07 14.06
C TYR A 58 -10.64 -11.92 15.49
N GLY A 59 -11.52 -11.79 16.49
CA GLY A 59 -11.14 -11.63 17.90
C GLY A 59 -10.48 -10.26 18.21
N ILE A 60 -10.71 -9.26 17.36
CA ILE A 60 -10.15 -7.92 17.52
C ILE A 60 -11.09 -7.10 18.41
N HIS A 61 -10.57 -6.66 19.57
CA HIS A 61 -11.35 -5.95 20.60
C HIS A 61 -10.83 -4.54 20.89
N THR A 62 -9.77 -4.13 20.19
CA THR A 62 -9.17 -2.80 20.32
C THR A 62 -10.02 -1.74 19.62
N LYS A 63 -10.00 -0.53 20.16
CA LYS A 63 -10.82 0.59 19.68
C LYS A 63 -10.32 1.13 18.34
N ARG A 64 -8.99 1.24 18.23
CA ARG A 64 -8.27 1.79 17.08
C ARG A 64 -7.38 0.72 16.48
N ASN A 65 -7.36 0.58 15.16
CA ASN A 65 -6.71 -0.55 14.50
C ASN A 65 -5.76 -0.10 13.40
N ILE A 66 -4.49 -0.47 13.54
CA ILE A 66 -3.49 -0.40 12.48
C ILE A 66 -3.48 -1.74 11.77
N ILE A 67 -3.54 -1.74 10.44
CA ILE A 67 -3.47 -2.96 9.64
C ILE A 67 -2.24 -2.95 8.74
N CYS A 68 -1.51 -4.08 8.73
CA CYS A 68 -0.42 -4.37 7.81
C CYS A 68 -0.76 -5.65 7.04
N MET A 69 -0.84 -5.55 5.72
CA MET A 69 -1.26 -6.67 4.87
C MET A 69 -0.27 -6.98 3.76
N GLY A 70 0.07 -8.25 3.58
CA GLY A 70 0.93 -8.76 2.52
C GLY A 70 1.70 -9.99 2.96
N ARG A 71 2.51 -10.56 2.06
CA ARG A 71 3.45 -11.62 2.45
C ARG A 71 4.43 -11.08 3.50
N MET A 72 4.52 -11.76 4.63
CA MET A 72 5.38 -11.39 5.75
C MET A 72 6.79 -11.88 5.46
N HIS A 73 7.69 -10.92 5.24
CA HIS A 73 9.11 -11.16 5.01
C HIS A 73 9.91 -9.96 5.54
N MET A 74 11.21 -10.13 5.78
CA MET A 74 12.06 -9.14 6.45
C MET A 74 12.02 -7.74 5.80
N ARG A 75 11.94 -7.65 4.47
CA ARG A 75 11.85 -6.35 3.76
C ARG A 75 10.56 -5.56 4.05
N LYS A 76 9.50 -6.18 4.60
CA LYS A 76 8.30 -5.47 5.08
C LYS A 76 8.55 -4.70 6.38
N ARG A 77 9.67 -5.01 7.07
CA ARG A 77 10.12 -4.39 8.31
C ARG A 77 9.01 -4.35 9.39
N VAL A 78 8.23 -5.43 9.50
CA VAL A 78 7.13 -5.54 10.49
C VAL A 78 7.62 -5.33 11.92
N ALA A 79 8.87 -5.70 12.22
CA ALA A 79 9.50 -5.41 13.50
C ALA A 79 9.48 -3.91 13.87
N HIS A 80 9.71 -3.02 12.91
CA HIS A 80 9.66 -1.57 13.14
C HIS A 80 8.24 -1.12 13.52
N LEU A 81 7.22 -1.70 12.89
CA LEU A 81 5.82 -1.41 13.22
C LEU A 81 5.46 -1.91 14.63
N VAL A 82 5.97 -3.07 15.05
CA VAL A 82 5.80 -3.57 16.43
C VAL A 82 6.51 -2.65 17.43
N GLU A 83 7.71 -2.20 17.14
CA GLU A 83 8.43 -1.23 17.98
C GLU A 83 7.69 0.10 18.06
N ALA A 84 7.10 0.57 16.96
CA ALA A 84 6.26 1.77 16.95
C ALA A 84 5.00 1.58 17.80
N LEU A 85 4.35 0.41 17.73
CA LEU A 85 3.22 0.07 18.61
C LEU A 85 3.63 0.12 20.10
N ALA A 86 4.76 -0.51 20.44
CA ALA A 86 5.28 -0.52 21.80
C ALA A 86 5.65 0.89 22.29
N TYR A 87 6.18 1.75 21.41
CA TYR A 87 6.51 3.14 21.71
C TYR A 87 5.28 3.95 22.14
N MET A 88 4.14 3.74 21.48
CA MET A 88 2.89 4.46 21.79
C MET A 88 2.33 4.14 23.19
N LYS A 89 2.63 2.96 23.76
CA LYS A 89 2.15 2.50 25.09
C LYS A 89 0.63 2.65 25.29
N ARG A 90 -0.15 2.30 24.26
CA ARG A 90 -1.62 2.41 24.23
C ARG A 90 -2.24 1.03 24.07
N SER A 91 -3.00 0.57 25.06
CA SER A 91 -3.68 -0.74 25.05
C SER A 91 -4.95 -0.76 24.20
N ASP A 92 -5.50 0.40 23.84
CA ASP A 92 -6.69 0.53 23.01
C ASP A 92 -6.38 0.50 21.49
N ILE A 93 -5.10 0.49 21.11
CA ILE A 93 -4.64 0.37 19.74
C ILE A 93 -4.27 -1.08 19.44
N GLY A 94 -4.85 -1.67 18.39
CA GLY A 94 -4.51 -2.98 17.87
C GLY A 94 -3.62 -2.92 16.65
N LEU A 95 -2.75 -3.92 16.50
CA LEU A 95 -1.98 -4.18 15.29
C LEU A 95 -2.44 -5.47 14.63
N ILE A 96 -3.04 -5.35 13.45
CA ILE A 96 -3.57 -6.46 12.66
C ILE A 96 -2.56 -6.82 11.56
N LEU A 97 -2.04 -8.05 11.60
CA LEU A 97 -1.05 -8.57 10.67
C LEU A 97 -1.70 -9.66 9.80
N VAL A 98 -1.83 -9.39 8.50
CA VAL A 98 -2.56 -10.24 7.56
C VAL A 98 -1.68 -10.67 6.39
N GLY A 99 -1.53 -11.97 6.19
CA GLY A 99 -0.88 -12.55 5.01
C GLY A 99 -0.08 -13.82 5.32
N PRO A 100 0.45 -14.48 4.27
CA PRO A 100 1.32 -15.64 4.43
C PRO A 100 2.62 -15.25 5.14
N ASP A 101 3.07 -16.07 6.10
CA ASP A 101 4.35 -15.93 6.81
C ASP A 101 5.22 -17.18 6.61
N PRO A 102 5.78 -17.37 5.40
CA PRO A 102 6.54 -18.58 5.08
C PRO A 102 7.82 -18.71 5.92
N ASP A 103 8.39 -17.58 6.33
CA ASP A 103 9.63 -17.50 7.08
C ASP A 103 9.39 -17.52 8.61
N GLY A 104 8.12 -17.52 9.05
CA GLY A 104 7.75 -17.54 10.46
C GLY A 104 8.21 -16.30 11.24
N ILE A 105 8.38 -15.15 10.58
CA ILE A 105 8.89 -13.93 11.23
C ILE A 105 7.93 -13.42 12.31
N LEU A 106 6.64 -13.71 12.20
CA LEU A 106 5.63 -13.32 13.17
C LEU A 106 5.62 -14.20 14.43
N ASN A 107 6.28 -15.36 14.42
CA ASN A 107 6.35 -16.25 15.58
C ASN A 107 7.08 -15.62 16.77
N LYS A 108 8.06 -14.75 16.49
CA LYS A 108 8.84 -14.03 17.50
C LYS A 108 8.13 -12.79 18.03
N ILE A 109 7.04 -12.36 17.39
CA ILE A 109 6.26 -11.19 17.79
C ILE A 109 5.20 -11.60 18.81
N GLN A 110 5.21 -10.91 19.95
CA GLN A 110 4.29 -11.12 21.07
C GLN A 110 3.66 -9.78 21.46
N GLY A 111 2.43 -9.82 21.96
CA GLY A 111 1.69 -8.64 22.43
C GLY A 111 0.19 -8.90 22.48
N ASP A 112 -0.48 -8.45 23.54
CA ASP A 112 -1.89 -8.73 23.80
C ASP A 112 -2.84 -8.07 22.77
N ASN A 113 -2.37 -7.01 22.13
CA ASN A 113 -3.06 -6.23 21.10
C ASN A 113 -2.49 -6.45 19.69
N ILE A 114 -1.77 -7.56 19.46
CA ILE A 114 -1.22 -7.94 18.15
C ILE A 114 -1.95 -9.16 17.61
N TYR A 115 -2.68 -8.98 16.51
CA TYR A 115 -3.52 -9.99 15.88
C TYR A 115 -2.82 -10.55 14.63
N LYS A 116 -2.41 -11.81 14.69
CA LYS A 116 -1.73 -12.52 13.59
C LYS A 116 -2.74 -13.43 12.89
N LEU A 117 -3.33 -12.97 11.77
CA LEU A 117 -4.50 -13.62 11.18
C LEU A 117 -4.18 -14.60 10.04
N GLY A 118 -2.91 -14.66 9.61
CA GLY A 118 -2.55 -15.43 8.42
C GLY A 118 -3.16 -14.84 7.14
N PRO A 119 -3.21 -15.58 6.04
CA PRO A 119 -3.72 -15.08 4.77
C PRO A 119 -5.25 -14.95 4.73
N ILE A 120 -5.75 -13.79 4.30
CA ILE A 120 -7.18 -13.50 4.05
C ILE A 120 -7.32 -13.00 2.61
N TYR A 121 -8.36 -13.46 1.92
CA TYR A 121 -8.59 -13.21 0.49
C TYR A 121 -10.05 -12.81 0.20
N GLY A 122 -10.32 -12.39 -1.05
CA GLY A 122 -11.65 -12.07 -1.52
C GLY A 122 -12.27 -10.88 -0.79
N GLU A 123 -13.60 -10.85 -0.67
CA GLU A 123 -14.34 -9.78 -0.01
C GLU A 123 -13.96 -9.61 1.47
N LYS A 124 -13.70 -10.71 2.19
CA LYS A 124 -13.25 -10.67 3.59
C LYS A 124 -12.00 -9.83 3.81
N LYS A 125 -11.10 -9.80 2.82
CA LYS A 125 -9.91 -8.94 2.84
C LYS A 125 -10.31 -7.47 2.88
N PHE A 126 -11.25 -7.07 2.03
CA PHE A 126 -11.73 -5.70 1.93
C PHE A 126 -12.64 -5.31 3.10
N ASP A 127 -13.42 -6.23 3.65
CA ASP A 127 -14.17 -6.02 4.89
C ASP A 127 -13.22 -5.68 6.04
N LEU A 128 -12.16 -6.48 6.22
CA LEU A 128 -11.19 -6.25 7.28
C LEU A 128 -10.38 -4.96 7.06
N LEU A 129 -9.99 -4.64 5.82
CA LEU A 129 -9.36 -3.35 5.50
C LEU A 129 -10.31 -2.19 5.83
N SER A 130 -11.56 -2.25 5.41
CA SER A 130 -12.55 -1.20 5.66
C SER A 130 -12.91 -1.04 7.14
N ALA A 131 -12.71 -2.09 7.95
CA ALA A 131 -12.92 -2.06 9.39
C ALA A 131 -11.74 -1.46 10.18
N ALA A 132 -10.55 -1.39 9.58
CA ALA A 132 -9.36 -0.80 10.20
C ALA A 132 -9.37 0.74 10.14
N ASP A 133 -8.45 1.39 10.86
CA ASP A 133 -8.36 2.86 10.90
C ASP A 133 -7.20 3.38 10.04
N VAL A 134 -6.03 2.74 10.10
CA VAL A 134 -4.82 3.18 9.38
C VAL A 134 -4.11 1.98 8.79
N TYR A 135 -3.63 2.10 7.56
CA TYR A 135 -2.77 1.09 6.94
C TYR A 135 -1.31 1.45 7.18
N CYS A 136 -0.50 0.50 7.66
CA CYS A 136 0.93 0.72 7.83
C CYS A 136 1.73 -0.41 7.22
N LEU A 137 2.68 -0.05 6.36
CA LEU A 137 3.58 -1.00 5.71
C LEU A 137 4.97 -0.36 5.64
N PRO A 138 5.84 -0.58 6.64
CA PRO A 138 7.11 0.13 6.75
C PRO A 138 8.09 -0.08 5.59
N GLY A 139 7.98 -1.17 4.83
CA GLY A 139 8.87 -1.40 3.69
C GLY A 139 8.25 -2.29 2.62
N ALA A 140 8.86 -2.28 1.43
CA ALA A 140 8.37 -3.03 0.27
C ALA A 140 6.89 -2.77 0.00
N VAL A 141 6.50 -1.49 0.02
CA VAL A 141 5.18 -1.04 -0.44
C VAL A 141 5.02 -1.46 -1.90
N GLY A 142 3.88 -2.06 -2.20
CA GLY A 142 3.52 -2.47 -3.56
C GLY A 142 2.01 -2.43 -3.73
N LEU A 143 1.46 -3.33 -4.56
CA LEU A 143 0.04 -3.40 -4.91
C LEU A 143 -0.96 -3.29 -3.75
N SER A 144 -0.60 -3.70 -2.52
CA SER A 144 -1.50 -3.62 -1.36
C SER A 144 -1.89 -2.20 -0.97
N ILE A 145 -1.16 -1.17 -1.41
CA ILE A 145 -1.58 0.24 -1.24
C ILE A 145 -2.89 0.53 -1.96
N ILE A 146 -3.13 -0.11 -3.11
CA ILE A 146 -4.34 0.11 -3.92
C ILE A 146 -5.55 -0.40 -3.16
N ASP A 147 -5.47 -1.61 -2.60
CA ASP A 147 -6.53 -2.18 -1.75
C ASP A 147 -6.80 -1.28 -0.54
N ALA A 148 -5.75 -0.82 0.14
CA ALA A 148 -5.86 0.04 1.32
C ALA A 148 -6.56 1.37 0.98
N PHE A 149 -6.12 2.04 -0.08
CA PHE A 149 -6.67 3.32 -0.49
C PHE A 149 -8.07 3.20 -1.09
N TYR A 150 -8.38 2.10 -1.78
CA TYR A 150 -9.75 1.80 -2.23
C TYR A 150 -10.70 1.72 -1.03
N CYS A 151 -10.26 1.10 0.06
CA CYS A 151 -11.00 1.06 1.34
C CYS A 151 -10.95 2.39 2.13
N GLY A 152 -10.19 3.41 1.68
CA GLY A 152 -10.04 4.69 2.37
C GLY A 152 -9.07 4.67 3.55
N LEU A 153 -8.15 3.72 3.63
CA LEU A 153 -7.16 3.73 4.70
C LEU A 153 -6.01 4.67 4.34
N PRO A 154 -5.72 5.70 5.16
CA PRO A 154 -4.46 6.42 5.02
C PRO A 154 -3.26 5.50 5.26
N LEU A 155 -2.17 5.75 4.55
CA LEU A 155 -0.94 4.94 4.63
C LEU A 155 0.14 5.64 5.46
N VAL A 156 0.78 4.92 6.37
CA VAL A 156 2.08 5.30 6.94
C VAL A 156 3.13 4.29 6.49
N THR A 157 4.24 4.76 5.93
CA THR A 157 5.35 3.93 5.48
C THR A 157 6.70 4.57 5.81
N GLU A 158 7.78 3.82 5.65
CA GLU A 158 9.13 4.39 5.64
C GLU A 158 9.59 4.60 4.20
N ASP A 159 10.57 5.49 4.03
CA ASP A 159 11.26 5.62 2.77
C ASP A 159 12.12 4.39 2.42
N GLY A 160 12.28 4.19 1.11
CA GLY A 160 13.16 3.20 0.51
C GLY A 160 12.56 1.79 0.43
N ASP A 161 13.01 1.06 -0.58
CA ASP A 161 12.55 -0.29 -0.96
C ASP A 161 11.11 -0.34 -1.52
N GLU A 162 10.53 0.77 -1.98
CA GLU A 162 9.18 0.78 -2.55
C GLU A 162 9.13 0.34 -4.03
N SER A 163 7.99 -0.22 -4.43
CA SER A 163 7.67 -0.56 -5.82
C SER A 163 7.01 0.64 -6.54
N ALA A 164 6.61 0.44 -7.80
CA ALA A 164 6.01 1.48 -8.64
C ALA A 164 4.78 2.16 -8.00
N GLU A 165 4.01 1.39 -7.22
CA GLU A 165 2.73 1.83 -6.64
C GLU A 165 2.90 2.89 -5.55
N ILE A 166 4.11 3.14 -5.06
CA ILE A 166 4.37 4.26 -4.14
C ILE A 166 3.97 5.61 -4.74
N MET A 167 3.87 5.71 -6.07
CA MET A 167 3.41 6.92 -6.74
C MET A 167 2.01 7.37 -6.30
N TYR A 168 1.17 6.48 -5.79
CA TYR A 168 -0.17 6.82 -5.28
C TYR A 168 -0.10 7.47 -3.88
N LEU A 169 0.97 7.23 -3.11
CA LEU A 169 1.15 7.91 -1.83
C LEU A 169 1.58 9.36 -2.05
N LYS A 170 0.75 10.30 -1.60
CA LYS A 170 1.01 11.74 -1.57
C LYS A 170 1.20 12.14 -0.11
N GLY A 171 2.46 12.42 0.26
CA GLY A 171 2.82 12.81 1.62
C GLY A 171 2.02 14.01 2.12
N ASP A 172 1.57 13.94 3.37
CA ASP A 172 0.71 14.93 4.04
C ASP A 172 -0.66 15.16 3.35
N VAL A 173 -1.06 14.29 2.41
CA VAL A 173 -2.34 14.37 1.70
C VAL A 173 -3.19 13.11 1.89
N ASN A 174 -2.63 11.93 1.64
CA ASN A 174 -3.31 10.63 1.84
C ASN A 174 -2.48 9.65 2.70
N GLY A 175 -1.41 10.15 3.31
CA GLY A 175 -0.54 9.37 4.17
C GLY A 175 0.76 10.09 4.53
N PHE A 176 1.67 9.36 5.16
CA PHE A 176 2.98 9.86 5.56
C PHE A 176 4.09 8.89 5.15
N VAL A 177 5.23 9.47 4.76
CA VAL A 177 6.50 8.78 4.61
C VAL A 177 7.42 9.30 5.70
N VAL A 178 7.99 8.39 6.50
CA VAL A 178 9.02 8.72 7.49
C VAL A 178 10.37 8.19 7.04
N SER A 179 11.46 8.73 7.59
CA SER A 179 12.79 8.19 7.32
C SER A 179 12.92 6.74 7.81
N ARG A 180 13.58 5.90 7.02
CA ARG A 180 13.86 4.50 7.33
C ARG A 180 14.41 4.30 8.74
N GLY A 181 13.78 3.40 9.49
CA GLY A 181 14.15 3.07 10.87
C GLY A 181 13.82 4.15 11.90
N ASN A 182 13.15 5.26 11.53
CA ASN A 182 12.70 6.26 12.49
C ASN A 182 11.38 5.82 13.16
N ILE A 183 11.51 4.90 14.11
CA ILE A 183 10.40 4.30 14.87
C ILE A 183 9.54 5.37 15.56
N VAL A 184 10.19 6.37 16.14
CA VAL A 184 9.52 7.45 16.87
C VAL A 184 8.65 8.28 15.94
N ALA A 185 9.18 8.67 14.77
CA ALA A 185 8.40 9.41 13.79
C ALA A 185 7.23 8.58 13.25
N MET A 186 7.43 7.28 13.00
CA MET A 186 6.35 6.39 12.58
C MET A 186 5.23 6.34 13.62
N ALA A 187 5.58 6.11 14.89
CA ALA A 187 4.61 6.09 15.98
C ALA A 187 3.85 7.42 16.10
N GLN A 188 4.55 8.56 16.00
CA GLN A 188 3.92 9.89 16.05
C GLN A 188 2.92 10.10 14.90
N LYS A 189 3.27 9.69 13.67
CA LYS A 189 2.37 9.80 12.50
C LYS A 189 1.17 8.84 12.60
N LEU A 190 1.37 7.64 13.13
CA LEU A 190 0.29 6.70 13.43
C LEU A 190 -0.66 7.28 14.49
N GLN A 191 -0.14 7.77 15.63
CA GLN A 191 -0.96 8.40 16.66
C GLN A 191 -1.76 9.58 16.12
N LEU A 192 -1.12 10.44 15.32
CA LEU A 192 -1.80 11.58 14.70
C LEU A 192 -3.05 11.15 13.92
N LEU A 193 -2.96 10.10 13.11
CA LEU A 193 -4.12 9.59 12.35
C LEU A 193 -5.14 8.88 13.24
N LEU A 194 -4.69 8.14 14.26
CA LEU A 194 -5.59 7.38 15.15
C LEU A 194 -6.36 8.28 16.14
N ASP A 195 -5.75 9.40 16.55
CA ASP A 195 -6.33 10.34 17.52
C ASP A 195 -7.06 11.51 16.84
N ASN A 196 -6.88 11.75 15.53
CA ASN A 196 -7.54 12.82 14.78
C ASN A 196 -8.49 12.26 13.70
N ASP A 197 -9.77 12.12 14.05
CA ASP A 197 -10.81 11.60 13.15
C ASP A 197 -11.02 12.45 11.89
N GLU A 198 -10.90 13.77 12.01
CA GLU A 198 -11.08 14.69 10.89
C GLU A 198 -9.93 14.58 9.89
N LEU A 199 -8.68 14.57 10.37
CA LEU A 199 -7.52 14.35 9.49
C LEU A 199 -7.57 12.98 8.83
N ARG A 200 -7.94 11.94 9.59
CA ARG A 200 -8.08 10.58 9.05
C ARG A 200 -9.15 10.52 7.95
N ARG A 201 -10.27 11.21 8.13
CA ARG A 201 -11.32 11.34 7.11
C ARG A 201 -10.82 12.08 5.87
N GLN A 202 -10.12 13.19 6.04
CA GLN A 202 -9.52 13.95 4.93
C GLN A 202 -8.55 13.08 4.12
N PHE A 203 -7.67 12.33 4.79
CA PHE A 203 -6.72 11.45 4.10
C PHE A 203 -7.41 10.25 3.46
N SER A 204 -8.47 9.71 4.08
CA SER A 204 -9.33 8.67 3.50
C SER A 204 -9.94 9.13 2.17
N ASP A 205 -10.54 10.33 2.16
CA ASP A 205 -11.17 10.89 0.97
C ASP A 205 -10.13 11.14 -0.14
N ALA A 206 -8.95 11.65 0.23
CA ALA A 206 -7.83 11.84 -0.70
C ALA A 206 -7.26 10.51 -1.23
N ALA A 207 -7.18 9.47 -0.40
CA ALA A 207 -6.75 8.13 -0.81
C ALA A 207 -7.71 7.54 -1.86
N LYS A 208 -9.01 7.55 -1.57
CA LYS A 208 -10.05 7.08 -2.51
C LYS A 208 -10.01 7.84 -3.82
N LYS A 209 -9.89 9.18 -3.74
CA LYS A 209 -9.78 10.05 -4.91
C LYS A 209 -8.58 9.66 -5.78
N GLU A 210 -7.39 9.53 -5.19
CA GLU A 210 -6.15 9.20 -5.91
C GLU A 210 -6.28 7.89 -6.70
N ILE A 211 -6.81 6.82 -6.08
CA ILE A 211 -6.97 5.53 -6.77
C ILE A 211 -8.03 5.62 -7.86
N SER A 212 -9.15 6.30 -7.62
CA SER A 212 -10.21 6.47 -8.63
C SER A 212 -9.73 7.22 -9.86
N GLU A 213 -8.89 8.25 -9.67
CA GLU A 213 -8.38 9.08 -10.76
C GLU A 213 -7.16 8.47 -11.45
N ASN A 214 -6.23 7.86 -10.71
CA ASN A 214 -4.90 7.49 -11.23
C ASN A 214 -4.61 5.99 -11.31
N ALA A 215 -5.36 5.16 -10.58
CA ALA A 215 -5.17 3.72 -10.52
C ALA A 215 -6.33 2.95 -11.17
N ASN A 216 -6.87 3.46 -12.29
CA ASN A 216 -7.89 2.75 -13.04
C ASN A 216 -7.30 1.88 -14.17
N ILE A 217 -8.01 0.81 -14.52
CA ILE A 217 -7.60 -0.17 -15.53
C ILE A 217 -7.45 0.48 -16.91
N ASP A 218 -8.23 1.50 -17.23
CA ASP A 218 -8.13 2.20 -18.52
C ASP A 218 -6.77 2.87 -18.71
N LYS A 219 -6.23 3.52 -17.66
CA LYS A 219 -4.88 4.11 -17.67
C LYS A 219 -3.79 3.05 -17.82
N LEU A 220 -3.92 1.90 -17.16
CA LEU A 220 -3.01 0.78 -17.34
C LEU A 220 -3.04 0.31 -18.80
N CYS A 221 -4.23 0.01 -19.32
CA CYS A 221 -4.43 -0.46 -20.70
C CYS A 221 -3.95 0.55 -21.74
N ALA A 222 -4.13 1.85 -21.50
CA ALA A 222 -3.66 2.91 -22.39
C ALA A 222 -2.15 2.85 -22.58
N GLY A 223 -1.37 2.69 -21.51
CA GLY A 223 0.10 2.57 -21.61
C GLY A 223 0.55 1.36 -22.44
N PHE A 224 -0.14 0.23 -22.33
CA PHE A 224 0.10 -0.94 -23.19
C PHE A 224 -0.31 -0.68 -24.64
N LYS A 225 -1.47 -0.07 -24.85
CA LYS A 225 -1.98 0.28 -26.18
C LYS A 225 -1.02 1.21 -26.91
N ASP A 226 -0.56 2.27 -26.25
CA ASP A 226 0.35 3.25 -26.84
C ASP A 226 1.68 2.62 -27.26
N ALA A 227 2.22 1.70 -26.44
CA ALA A 227 3.40 0.94 -26.79
C ALA A 227 3.17 0.06 -28.04
N LEU A 228 2.03 -0.61 -28.15
CA LEU A 228 1.68 -1.44 -29.30
C LEU A 228 1.48 -0.60 -30.57
N CYS A 229 0.80 0.53 -30.48
CA CYS A 229 0.64 1.50 -31.56
C CYS A 229 2.00 1.99 -32.07
N TYR A 230 2.91 2.34 -31.15
CA TYR A 230 4.26 2.79 -31.49
C TYR A 230 5.05 1.73 -32.28
N VAL A 231 5.05 0.47 -31.84
CA VAL A 231 5.83 -0.59 -32.52
C VAL A 231 5.19 -1.02 -33.84
N THR A 232 3.87 -0.91 -33.99
CA THR A 232 3.16 -1.30 -35.22
C THR A 232 3.04 -0.20 -36.26
N GLY A 233 3.47 1.03 -35.93
CA GLY A 233 3.29 2.20 -36.81
C GLY A 233 1.83 2.62 -36.97
N GLN A 234 0.93 2.13 -36.11
CA GLN A 234 -0.46 2.58 -36.05
C GLN A 234 -0.50 3.84 -35.20
N HIS A 235 -0.78 4.99 -35.80
CA HIS A 235 -1.03 6.21 -35.04
C HIS A 235 -2.34 6.05 -34.26
N ALA A 236 -2.27 6.28 -32.94
CA ALA A 236 -3.40 6.21 -32.02
C ALA A 236 -4.45 7.30 -32.28
#